data_AF-A0A6M0CXR1-F1
#
_entry.id   AF-A0A6M0CXR1-F1
#
_cell.length_a   1.000
_cell.length_b   1.000
_cell.length_c   1.000
_cell.angle_alpha   90.00
_cell.angle_beta   90.00
_cell.angle_gamma   90.00
#
_symmetry.space_group_name_H-M   'P 1'
#
loop_
_entity.id
_entity.type
_entity.pdbx_description
1 polymer ?
#
loop_
_entity_poly.entity_id
_entity_poly.type
_entity_poly.pdbx_seq_one_letter_code
_entity_poly.pdbx_strand_id
1 'polypeptide(L)'
;MPDNKQDRSLTLLYQRHRNELLAFLTRRVRCRETARDLLQDAFVRLMHSERGNVGNLRAFLYRIANNLSIDHARRNQVRGVNDEQALEHLHTDTGPSAAPWPATPSTTW
;
A
#
# COMPACT_ATOMS: atom_id res chain seq x y z
N MET A 1 30.30 -13.82 -18.37
CA MET A 1 29.23 -12.86 -18.74
C MET A 1 27.89 -13.55 -18.56
N PRO A 2 27.09 -13.25 -17.54
CA PRO A 2 25.85 -13.98 -17.28
C PRO A 2 24.75 -13.56 -18.27
N ASP A 3 24.33 -14.52 -19.11
CA ASP A 3 22.98 -14.78 -19.62
C ASP A 3 22.05 -13.62 -20.04
N ASN A 4 22.46 -12.86 -21.05
CA ASN A 4 21.67 -11.81 -21.74
C ASN A 4 20.32 -12.30 -22.36
N LYS A 5 20.05 -13.62 -22.41
CA LYS A 5 18.78 -14.16 -22.93
C LYS A 5 17.62 -13.98 -21.94
N GLN A 6 17.91 -14.06 -20.64
CA GLN A 6 16.88 -13.94 -19.60
C GLN A 6 16.45 -12.49 -19.35
N ASP A 7 17.39 -11.55 -19.51
CA ASP A 7 17.07 -10.11 -19.49
C ASP A 7 16.17 -9.71 -20.67
N ARG A 8 16.42 -10.27 -21.86
CA ARG A 8 15.57 -10.07 -23.05
C ARG A 8 14.19 -10.69 -22.89
N SER A 9 14.07 -11.89 -22.33
CA SER A 9 12.78 -12.54 -22.10
C SER A 9 11.93 -11.76 -21.08
N LEU A 10 12.56 -11.24 -20.02
CA LEU A 10 11.95 -10.33 -19.05
C LEU A 10 11.48 -9.03 -19.71
N THR A 11 12.32 -8.41 -20.54
CA THR A 11 11.99 -7.17 -21.24
C THR A 11 10.82 -7.34 -22.20
N LEU A 12 10.76 -8.46 -22.93
CA LEU A 12 9.64 -8.78 -23.82
C LEU A 12 8.35 -9.06 -23.04
N LEU A 13 8.44 -9.79 -21.93
CA LEU A 13 7.31 -10.07 -21.03
C LEU A 13 6.79 -8.77 -20.41
N TYR A 14 7.69 -7.86 -20.01
CA TYR A 14 7.37 -6.52 -19.55
C TYR A 14 6.60 -5.74 -20.62
N GLN A 15 7.15 -5.60 -21.83
CA GLN A 15 6.52 -4.80 -22.88
C GLN A 15 5.13 -5.36 -23.25
N ARG A 16 4.98 -6.67 -23.26
CA ARG A 16 3.72 -7.34 -23.60
C ARG A 16 2.66 -7.16 -22.53
N HIS A 17 3.00 -7.28 -21.25
CA HIS A 17 2.02 -7.29 -20.17
C HIS A 17 1.85 -5.96 -19.45
N ARG A 18 2.75 -4.98 -19.62
CA ARG A 18 2.67 -3.68 -18.91
C ARG A 18 1.30 -3.02 -19.08
N ASN A 19 0.74 -3.02 -20.30
CA ASN A 19 -0.48 -2.30 -20.60
C ASN A 19 -1.70 -3.03 -20.02
N GLU A 20 -1.74 -4.35 -20.13
CA GLU A 20 -2.78 -5.20 -19.53
C GLU A 20 -2.76 -5.10 -18.01
N LEU A 21 -1.58 -5.19 -17.40
CA LEU A 21 -1.41 -5.13 -15.95
C LEU A 21 -1.73 -3.73 -15.41
N LEU A 22 -1.31 -2.67 -16.11
CA LEU A 22 -1.66 -1.31 -15.76
C LEU A 22 -3.17 -1.08 -15.82
N ALA A 23 -3.85 -1.58 -16.87
CA ALA A 23 -5.30 -1.48 -16.98
C ALA A 23 -6.00 -2.26 -15.85
N PHE A 24 -5.52 -3.46 -15.53
CA PHE A 24 -6.00 -4.27 -14.40
C PHE A 24 -5.86 -3.53 -13.07
N LEU A 25 -4.67 -2.98 -12.77
CA LEU A 25 -4.41 -2.23 -11.55
C LEU A 25 -5.25 -0.95 -11.50
N THR A 26 -5.34 -0.20 -12.60
CA THR A 26 -6.12 1.04 -12.69
C THR A 26 -7.60 0.79 -12.36
N ARG A 27 -8.19 -0.31 -12.83
CA ARG A 27 -9.57 -0.69 -12.50
C ARG A 27 -9.77 -0.98 -11.01
N ARG A 28 -8.74 -1.48 -10.32
CA ARG A 28 -8.78 -1.79 -8.89
C ARG A 28 -8.53 -0.60 -7.98
N VAL A 29 -7.48 0.17 -8.24
CA VAL A 29 -7.11 1.31 -7.39
C VAL A 29 -7.82 2.60 -7.78
N ARG A 30 -8.48 2.64 -8.95
CA ARG A 30 -9.17 3.82 -9.52
C ARG A 30 -8.29 5.08 -9.67
N CYS A 31 -6.98 4.96 -9.49
CA CYS A 31 -5.99 6.00 -9.69
C CYS A 31 -4.89 5.51 -10.63
N ARG A 32 -4.68 6.22 -11.74
CA ARG A 32 -3.71 5.83 -12.76
C ARG A 32 -2.26 5.98 -12.29
N GLU A 33 -1.98 7.00 -11.47
CA GLU A 33 -0.64 7.24 -10.92
C GLU A 33 -0.26 6.14 -9.95
N THR A 34 -1.12 5.87 -8.97
CA THR A 34 -0.97 4.73 -8.05
C THR A 34 -0.83 3.41 -8.81
N ALA A 35 -1.59 3.18 -9.88
CA ALA A 35 -1.47 1.97 -10.67
C ALA A 35 -0.08 1.83 -11.33
N ARG A 36 0.55 2.94 -11.75
CA ARG A 36 1.93 2.94 -12.28
C ARG A 36 2.94 2.64 -11.18
N ASP A 37 2.79 3.23 -10.00
CA ASP A 37 3.68 2.96 -8.86
C ASP A 37 3.63 1.48 -8.49
N LEU A 38 2.43 0.92 -8.31
CA LEU A 38 2.27 -0.51 -7.98
C LEU A 38 2.82 -1.43 -9.07
N LEU A 39 2.68 -1.05 -10.35
CA LEU A 39 3.26 -1.79 -11.46
C LEU A 39 4.79 -1.82 -11.36
N GLN A 40 5.41 -0.67 -11.10
CA GLN A 40 6.85 -0.54 -10.99
C GLN A 40 7.39 -1.33 -9.79
N ASP A 41 6.72 -1.24 -8.64
CA ASP A 41 7.03 -1.99 -7.43
C ASP A 41 6.94 -3.52 -7.67
N ALA A 42 5.94 -3.96 -8.42
CA ALA A 42 5.79 -5.37 -8.80
C ALA A 42 6.97 -5.86 -9.66
N PHE A 43 7.46 -5.04 -10.59
CA PHE A 43 8.62 -5.39 -11.41
C PHE A 43 9.92 -5.41 -10.63
N VAL A 44 10.13 -4.46 -9.71
CA VAL A 44 11.30 -4.46 -8.83
C VAL A 44 11.32 -5.75 -8.00
N ARG A 45 10.19 -6.15 -7.42
CA ARG A 45 10.07 -7.41 -6.67
C ARG A 45 10.31 -8.65 -7.54
N LEU A 46 9.84 -8.65 -8.79
CA LEU A 46 10.13 -9.72 -9.76
C LEU A 46 11.63 -9.83 -10.04
N MET A 47 12.31 -8.70 -10.25
CA MET A 47 13.76 -8.67 -10.49
C MET A 47 14.57 -9.15 -9.29
N HIS A 48 14.12 -8.87 -8.07
CA HIS A 48 14.81 -9.30 -6.84
C HIS A 48 14.41 -10.71 -6.37
N SER A 49 13.33 -11.29 -6.90
CA SER A 49 12.96 -12.67 -6.57
C SER A 49 13.99 -13.65 -7.13
N GLU A 50 14.29 -14.71 -6.38
CA GLU A 50 15.26 -15.74 -6.81
C GLU A 50 14.78 -16.42 -8.10
N ARG A 51 15.40 -15.99 -9.20
CA ARG A 51 14.96 -16.19 -10.58
C ARG A 51 15.03 -17.65 -11.05
N GLY A 52 15.60 -18.54 -10.24
CA GLY A 52 15.84 -19.96 -10.56
C GLY A 52 14.65 -20.91 -10.33
N ASN A 53 13.64 -20.52 -9.53
CA ASN A 53 12.55 -21.43 -9.13
C ASN A 53 11.15 -20.99 -9.58
N VAL A 54 11.04 -19.86 -10.29
CA VAL A 54 9.75 -19.34 -10.74
C VAL A 54 9.40 -19.96 -12.09
N GLY A 55 8.71 -21.09 -12.07
CA GLY A 55 8.28 -21.79 -13.30
C GLY A 55 7.37 -20.98 -14.23
N ASN A 56 6.70 -19.93 -13.71
CA ASN A 56 5.87 -19.03 -14.52
C ASN A 56 5.94 -17.58 -14.03
N LEU A 57 6.84 -16.80 -14.63
CA LEU A 57 7.06 -15.39 -14.29
C LEU A 57 5.79 -14.53 -14.44
N ARG A 58 4.94 -14.84 -15.41
CA ARG A 58 3.68 -14.11 -15.62
C ARG A 58 2.75 -14.31 -14.43
N ALA A 59 2.51 -15.55 -14.02
CA ALA A 59 1.66 -15.85 -12.87
C ALA A 59 2.19 -15.18 -11.59
N PHE A 60 3.51 -15.18 -11.41
CA PHE A 60 4.16 -14.53 -10.29
C PHE A 60 3.99 -12.99 -10.31
N LEU A 61 4.14 -12.36 -11.48
CA LEU A 61 3.91 -10.92 -11.64
C LEU A 61 2.47 -10.52 -11.32
N TYR A 62 1.48 -11.28 -11.81
CA TYR A 62 0.07 -11.06 -11.48
C TYR A 62 -0.21 -11.25 -9.98
N ARG A 63 0.44 -12.24 -9.34
CA ARG A 63 0.33 -12.45 -7.89
C ARG A 63 0.85 -11.25 -7.11
N ILE A 64 2.02 -10.72 -7.46
CA ILE A 64 2.59 -9.54 -6.80
C ILE A 64 1.67 -8.33 -6.99
N ALA A 65 1.25 -8.05 -8.24
CA ALA A 65 0.36 -6.94 -8.55
C ALA A 65 -0.99 -7.04 -7.81
N ASN A 66 -1.56 -8.25 -7.72
CA ASN A 66 -2.77 -8.51 -6.95
C ASN A 66 -2.58 -8.20 -5.46
N ASN A 67 -1.51 -8.71 -4.84
CA ASN A 67 -1.22 -8.45 -3.43
C ASN A 67 -1.03 -6.96 -3.15
N LEU A 68 -0.30 -6.25 -4.01
CA LEU A 68 -0.13 -4.80 -3.92
C LEU A 68 -1.45 -4.04 -4.04
N SER A 69 -2.34 -4.46 -4.95
CA SER A 69 -3.67 -3.85 -5.09
C SER A 69 -4.55 -4.04 -3.85
N ILE A 70 -4.46 -5.21 -3.21
CA ILE A 70 -5.21 -5.52 -1.98
C ILE A 70 -4.67 -4.70 -0.82
N ASP A 71 -3.35 -4.63 -0.66
CA ASP A 71 -2.74 -3.83 0.41
C ASP A 71 -3.06 -2.33 0.23
N HIS A 72 -3.03 -1.82 -1.01
CA HIS A 72 -3.47 -0.46 -1.29
C HIS A 72 -4.94 -0.23 -0.93
N ALA A 73 -5.84 -1.14 -1.32
CA ALA A 73 -7.26 -1.05 -0.98
C ALA A 73 -7.49 -1.09 0.54
N ARG A 74 -6.79 -1.97 1.25
CA ARG A 74 -6.84 -2.07 2.72
C ARG A 74 -6.35 -0.78 3.39
N ARG A 75 -5.24 -0.22 2.93
CA ARG A 75 -4.72 1.07 3.44
C ARG A 75 -5.68 2.23 3.15
N ASN A 76 -6.31 2.25 1.99
CA ASN A 76 -7.30 3.28 1.65
C ASN A 76 -8.58 3.14 2.48
N GLN A 77 -9.01 1.92 2.80
CA GLN A 77 -10.14 1.71 3.72
C GLN A 77 -9.80 2.19 5.13
N VAL A 78 -8.62 1.84 5.65
CA VAL A 78 -8.19 2.31 6.98
C VAL A 78 -8.06 3.84 7.01
N ARG A 79 -7.57 4.46 5.92
CA ARG A 79 -7.53 5.92 5.81
C ARG A 79 -8.92 6.53 5.74
N GLY A 80 -9.82 6.03 4.90
CA GLY A 80 -11.21 6.53 4.85
C GLY A 80 -11.95 6.42 6.18
N VAL A 81 -11.69 5.37 6.97
CA VAL A 81 -12.22 5.24 8.35
C VAL A 81 -11.55 6.24 9.30
N ASN A 82 -10.28 6.57 9.11
CA ASN A 82 -9.53 7.50 9.95
C ASN A 82 -9.72 8.97 9.54
N ASP A 83 -10.03 9.26 8.27
CA ASP A 83 -10.37 10.60 7.77
C ASP A 83 -11.72 11.05 8.34
N GLU A 84 -12.68 10.13 8.47
CA GLU A 84 -13.96 10.39 9.15
C GLU A 84 -13.77 10.64 10.66
N GLN A 85 -12.84 9.92 11.32
CA GLN A 85 -12.51 10.16 12.73
C GLN A 85 -11.58 11.37 12.98
N ALA A 86 -10.76 11.76 11.99
CA ALA A 86 -9.88 12.92 12.09
C ALA A 86 -10.62 14.25 11.89
N LEU A 87 -11.72 14.26 11.13
CA LEU A 87 -12.60 15.43 10.98
C LEU A 87 -13.44 15.71 12.24
N GLU A 88 -13.78 14.68 13.03
CA GLU A 88 -14.52 14.82 14.29
C GLU A 88 -13.65 15.46 15.40
N HIS A 89 -12.32 15.35 15.34
CA HIS A 89 -11.41 15.81 16.39
C HIS A 89 -10.96 17.27 16.27
N LEU A 90 -11.44 18.04 15.29
CA LEU A 90 -11.04 19.42 15.04
C LEU A 90 -12.00 20.49 15.60
N HIS A 91 -13.09 20.12 16.30
CA HIS A 91 -14.12 21.07 16.77
C HIS A 91 -14.29 21.23 18.29
N THR A 92 -13.30 20.90 19.13
CA THR A 92 -13.32 21.37 20.53
C THR A 92 -12.21 22.39 20.77
N ASP A 93 -12.31 23.53 20.09
CA ASP A 93 -11.80 24.77 20.69
C ASP A 93 -12.80 25.24 21.75
N THR A 94 -12.51 24.92 23.01
CA THR A 94 -12.80 25.83 24.13
C THR A 94 -11.80 25.48 25.24
N GLY A 95 -10.63 26.10 25.22
CA GLY A 95 -10.02 26.51 26.48
C GLY A 95 -10.60 27.87 26.91
N PRO A 96 -10.30 28.40 28.10
CA PRO A 96 -9.80 27.77 29.33
C PRO A 96 -10.57 28.29 30.57
N SER A 97 -10.85 27.51 31.63
CA SER A 97 -11.13 28.12 32.94
C SER A 97 -11.17 27.19 34.14
N ALA A 98 -10.48 27.64 35.20
CA ALA A 98 -10.67 27.35 36.62
C ALA A 98 -10.19 25.98 37.17
N ALA A 99 -8.98 26.03 37.72
CA ALA A 99 -8.47 25.19 38.82
C ALA A 99 -9.32 25.34 40.11
N PRO A 100 -8.86 24.91 41.30
CA PRO A 100 -8.11 23.72 41.73
C PRO A 100 -8.94 22.89 42.74
N TRP A 101 -8.76 21.58 42.78
CA TRP A 101 -9.35 20.69 43.79
C TRP A 101 -9.04 21.17 45.23
N PRO A 102 -10.02 21.23 46.16
CA PRO A 102 -9.73 21.48 47.56
C PRO A 102 -9.15 20.24 48.24
N ALA A 103 -8.18 20.49 49.11
CA ALA A 103 -7.41 19.51 49.84
C ALA A 103 -8.08 19.03 51.15
N THR A 104 -7.77 17.78 51.51
CA THR A 104 -7.76 17.11 52.86
C THR A 104 -9.10 16.77 53.55
N PRO A 105 -9.10 15.95 54.66
CA PRO A 105 -8.07 15.02 55.18
C PRO A 105 -8.58 13.60 55.54
N SER A 106 -7.60 12.72 55.81
CA SER A 106 -7.57 11.55 56.72
C SER A 106 -8.86 11.03 57.35
N THR A 107 -9.04 9.70 57.35
CA THR A 107 -9.46 8.94 58.56
C THR A 107 -9.05 7.47 58.46
N THR A 108 -8.26 7.09 59.47
CA THR A 108 -7.86 5.79 59.97
C THR A 108 -9.03 4.86 60.28
N TRP A 109 -8.89 3.55 60.00
CA TRP A 109 -9.29 2.46 60.91
C TRP A 109 -8.35 1.26 60.72
#